data_AF-A0A2A9ENR3-F1
#
_entry.id   AF-A0A2A9ENR3-F1
#
_cell.length_a   1.000
_cell.length_b   1.000
_cell.length_c   1.000
_cell.angle_alpha   90.00
_cell.angle_beta   90.00
_cell.angle_gamma   90.00
#
_symmetry.space_group_name_H-M   'P 1'
#
loop_
_entity.id
_entity.type
_entity.pdbx_description
1 polymer ?
#
loop_
_entity_poly.entity_id
_entity_poly.type
_entity_poly.pdbx_seq_one_letter_code
_entity_poly.pdbx_strand_id
1 'polypeptide(L)' 'MPTTDPVVLARNKLSALHVGKKRGRVPDPVAVAEARRELTAAHVERAIRKALDAAPPLTPEQRGNLAALLMGVADR' A
#
# COMPACT_ATOMS: atom_id res chain seq x y z
N MET A 1 20.38 2.60 -2.98
CA MET A 1 19.92 1.97 -1.73
C MET A 1 18.84 0.97 -2.12
N PRO A 2 18.88 -0.31 -1.70
CA PRO A 2 17.74 -1.19 -1.94
C PRO A 2 16.62 -0.68 -1.04
N THR A 3 15.73 0.12 -1.59
CA THR A 3 14.47 0.51 -0.95
C THR A 3 13.65 -0.77 -0.85
N THR A 4 13.65 -1.40 0.32
CA THR A 4 12.82 -2.59 0.56
C THR A 4 11.39 -2.30 0.12
N ASP A 5 10.85 -3.09 -0.83
CA ASP A 5 9.52 -2.91 -1.39
C ASP A 5 8.50 -2.74 -0.24
N PRO A 6 7.75 -1.62 -0.17
CA PRO A 6 6.82 -1.37 0.93
C PRO A 6 5.78 -2.50 1.09
N VAL A 7 5.43 -3.19 0.00
CA VAL A 7 4.54 -4.36 0.03
C VAL A 7 5.18 -5.52 0.79
N VAL A 8 6.48 -5.75 0.60
CA VAL A 8 7.22 -6.81 1.30
C VAL A 8 7.29 -6.53 2.79
N LEU A 9 7.54 -5.28 3.18
CA LEU A 9 7.54 -4.85 4.58
C LEU A 9 6.17 -5.05 5.24
N ALA A 10 5.10 -4.55 4.61
CA ALA A 10 3.74 -4.68 5.13
C ALA A 10 3.30 -6.15 5.22
N ARG A 11 3.66 -6.98 4.23
CA ARG A 11 3.39 -8.42 4.25
C ARG A 11 4.12 -9.13 5.39
N ASN A 12 5.39 -8.79 5.62
CA ASN A 12 6.17 -9.35 6.72
C ASN A 12 5.56 -8.99 8.08
N LYS A 13 5.11 -7.74 8.24
CA LYS A 13 4.40 -7.29 9.46
C LYS A 13 3.11 -8.09 9.70
N LEU A 14 2.26 -8.26 8.68
CA LEU A 14 1.04 -9.05 8.79
C LEU A 14 1.33 -10.54 9.09
N SER A 15 2.39 -11.08 8.49
CA SER A 15 2.82 -12.46 8.73
C SER A 15 3.32 -12.66 10.16
N ALA A 16 4.06 -11.68 10.70
CA ALA A 16 4.58 -11.71 12.07
C ALA A 16 3.46 -11.83 13.11
N LEU A 17 2.32 -11.17 12.90
CA LEU A 17 1.15 -11.30 13.78
C LEU A 17 0.63 -12.74 13.87
N HIS A 18 0.79 -13.54 12.81
CA HIS A 18 0.28 -14.91 12.72
C HIS A 18 1.28 -15.98 13.15
N VAL A 19 2.52 -15.63 13.52
CA VAL A 19 3.57 -16.60 13.89
C VAL A 19 3.16 -17.46 15.09
N GLY A 20 2.44 -16.88 16.06
CA GLY A 20 1.93 -17.59 17.24
C GLY A 20 0.77 -18.54 16.97
N LYS A 21 0.12 -18.47 15.80
CA LYS A 21 -1.09 -19.25 15.48
C LYS A 21 -0.85 -20.76 15.54
N LYS A 22 0.34 -21.21 15.12
CA LYS A 22 0.75 -22.63 15.23
C LYS A 22 0.87 -23.14 16.67
N ARG A 23 0.98 -22.22 17.65
CA ARG A 23 1.05 -22.51 19.09
C ARG A 23 -0.26 -22.20 19.82
N GLY A 24 -1.39 -22.09 19.09
CA GLY A 24 -2.70 -21.79 19.67
C GLY A 24 -2.94 -20.32 20.04
N ARG A 25 -1.98 -19.42 19.75
CA ARG A 25 -2.17 -17.99 20.02
C ARG A 25 -3.05 -17.36 18.95
N VAL A 26 -4.14 -16.71 19.37
CA VAL A 26 -4.98 -15.92 18.48
C VAL A 26 -4.36 -14.51 18.34
N PRO A 27 -4.12 -14.02 17.12
CA PRO A 27 -3.66 -12.65 16.91
C PRO A 27 -4.75 -11.64 17.26
N ASP A 28 -4.35 -10.48 17.76
CA ASP A 28 -5.26 -9.37 18.02
C ASP A 28 -5.98 -8.96 16.72
N PRO A 29 -7.33 -9.03 16.67
CA PRO A 29 -8.09 -8.71 15.47
C PRO A 29 -7.91 -7.25 15.01
N VAL A 30 -7.70 -6.30 15.93
CA VAL A 30 -7.48 -4.89 15.59
C VAL A 30 -6.12 -4.74 14.90
N ALA A 31 -5.06 -5.31 15.47
CA ALA A 31 -3.73 -5.30 14.86
C ALA A 31 -3.72 -5.95 13.47
N VAL A 32 -4.48 -7.04 13.27
CA VAL A 32 -4.60 -7.69 11.96
C VAL A 32 -5.36 -6.81 10.95
N ALA A 33 -6.43 -6.15 11.36
CA ALA A 33 -7.17 -5.24 10.50
C ALA A 33 -6.30 -4.05 10.05
N GLU A 34 -5.55 -3.44 10.97
CA GLU A 34 -4.61 -2.36 10.66
C GLU A 34 -3.49 -2.82 9.73
N ALA A 35 -2.85 -3.97 10.00
CA ALA A 35 -1.81 -4.51 9.12
C ALA A 35 -2.33 -4.84 7.71
N ARG A 36 -3.60 -5.22 7.55
CA ARG A 36 -4.24 -5.39 6.24
C ARG A 36 -4.46 -4.06 5.53
N ARG A 37 -4.91 -3.02 6.25
CA ARG A 37 -5.06 -1.66 5.69
C ARG A 37 -3.72 -1.12 5.19
N GLU A 38 -2.66 -1.30 5.98
CA GLU A 38 -1.30 -0.92 5.60
C GLU A 38 -0.82 -1.69 4.36
N LEU A 39 -1.07 -3.00 4.28
CA LEU A 39 -0.71 -3.79 3.10
C LEU A 39 -1.43 -3.30 1.84
N THR A 40 -2.72 -2.98 1.94
CA THR A 40 -3.48 -2.39 0.83
C THR A 40 -2.89 -1.05 0.42
N ALA A 41 -2.58 -0.16 1.37
CA ALA A 41 -1.96 1.14 1.07
C ALA A 41 -0.61 0.98 0.36
N ALA A 42 0.24 0.05 0.81
CA ALA A 42 1.52 -0.26 0.18
C ALA A 42 1.37 -0.77 -1.26
N HIS A 43 0.33 -1.56 -1.54
CA HIS A 43 0.02 -1.99 -2.90
C HIS A 43 -0.36 -0.83 -3.82
N VAL A 44 -1.19 0.10 -3.34
CA VAL A 44 -1.57 1.31 -4.08
C VAL A 44 -0.34 2.17 -4.35
N GLU A 45 0.49 2.42 -3.33
CA GLU A 45 1.72 3.19 -3.47
C GLU A 45 2.66 2.59 -4.51
N ARG A 46 2.90 1.28 -4.47
CA ARG A 46 3.73 0.60 -5.45
C ARG A 46 3.17 0.69 -6.87
N ALA A 47 1.85 0.56 -7.02
CA ALA A 47 1.20 0.69 -8.31
C ALA A 47 1.34 2.11 -8.88
N ILE A 48 1.15 3.14 -8.06
CA ILE A 48 1.35 4.54 -8.44
C ILE A 48 2.79 4.77 -8.87
N ARG A 49 3.78 4.37 -8.06
CA ARG A 49 5.20 4.51 -8.41
C ARG A 49 5.52 3.83 -9.73
N LYS A 50 5.10 2.57 -9.90
CA LYS A 50 5.32 1.83 -11.15
C LYS A 50 4.68 2.52 -12.36
N ALA A 51 3.48 3.09 -12.20
CA ALA A 51 2.81 3.82 -13.27
C ALA A 51 3.55 5.13 -13.61
N LEU A 52 4.04 5.85 -12.60
CA LEU A 52 4.82 7.08 -12.79
C LEU A 52 6.19 6.80 -13.43
N ASP A 53 6.87 5.73 -13.01
CA ASP A 53 8.17 5.33 -13.54
C ASP A 53 8.07 4.86 -15.01
N ALA A 54 6.94 4.25 -15.39
CA ALA A 54 6.69 3.76 -16.74
C ALA A 54 6.14 4.86 -17.69
N ALA A 55 5.65 5.96 -17.16
CA ALA A 55 5.10 7.04 -17.96
C ALA A 55 6.21 7.98 -18.46
N PRO A 56 6.10 8.53 -19.68
CA PRO A 56 6.82 9.75 -20.00
C PRO A 56 6.46 10.85 -18.98
N PRO A 57 7.32 11.86 -18.75
CA PRO A 57 7.07 12.88 -17.74
C PRO A 57 5.67 13.48 -17.88
N LEU A 58 4.83 13.27 -16.87
CA LEU A 58 3.44 13.75 -16.89
C LEU A 58 3.42 15.28 -17.00
N THR A 59 2.55 15.81 -17.85
CA THR A 59 2.31 17.26 -17.91
C THR A 59 1.70 17.75 -16.58
N PRO A 60 1.82 19.05 -16.25
CA PRO A 60 1.18 19.60 -15.05
C PRO A 60 -0.32 19.30 -14.96
N GLU A 61 -1.02 19.35 -16.09
CA GLU A 61 -2.46 19.05 -16.19
C GLU A 61 -2.76 17.58 -15.90
N GLN A 62 -1.99 16.65 -16.46
CA GLN A 62 -2.13 15.22 -16.18
C GLN A 62 -1.89 14.89 -14.70
N ARG A 63 -0.93 15.55 -14.06
CA ARG A 63 -0.71 15.42 -12.61
C ARG A 63 -1.89 15.95 -11.80
N GLY A 64 -2.49 17.07 -12.23
CA GLY A 64 -3.69 17.62 -11.61
C GLY A 64 -4.87 16.65 -11.68
N ASN A 65 -5.12 16.07 -12.85
CA ASN A 65 -6.19 15.08 -13.04
C ASN A 65 -5.95 13.82 -12.19
N LEU A 66 -4.71 13.32 -12.14
CA LEU A 66 -4.35 12.16 -11.32
C LEU A 66 -4.55 12.45 -9.82
N ALA A 67 -4.16 13.64 -9.36
CA ALA A 67 -4.37 14.05 -7.98
C ALA A 67 -5.87 14.15 -7.63
N ALA A 68 -6.70 14.68 -8.53
CA ALA A 68 -8.14 14.76 -8.34
C ALA A 68 -8.80 13.37 -8.23
N LEU A 69 -8.35 12.39 -9.04
CA LEU A 69 -8.79 10.99 -8.96
C LEU A 69 -8.41 10.37 -7.61
N LEU A 70 -7.16 10.58 -7.15
CA LEU A 70 -6.67 10.03 -5.88
C LEU A 70 -7.36 10.66 -4.66
N MET A 71 -7.79 11.91 -4.75
CA MET A 71 -8.54 12.58 -3.68
C MET A 71 -10.05 12.27 -3.71
N GLY A 72 -10.54 11.55 -4.74
CA GLY A 72 -11.98 11.29 -4.92
C GLY A 72 -12.80 12.54 -5.23
N VAL A 73 -12.16 13.58 -5.80
CA VAL A 73 -12.79 14.86 -6.16
C VAL A 73 -13.18 14.88 -7.65
N ALA A 74 -12.57 14.00 -8.46
CA ALA A 74 -12.85 13.92 -9.90
C ALA A 74 -14.28 13.43 -10.26
N ASP A 75 -14.99 12.78 -9.33
CA ASP A 75 -16.32 12.19 -9.52
C ASP A 75 -17.44 12.89 -8.71
N ARG A 76 -17.23 14.12 -8.22
CA ARG A 76 -18.26 14.90 -7.52
C ARG A 76 -18.78 16.08 -8.33
#